data_AF-A0A418NDI5-F1
#
_entry.id   AF-A0A418NDI5-F1
#
_cell.length_a   1.000
_cell.length_b   1.000
_cell.length_c   1.000
_cell.angle_alpha   90.00
_cell.angle_beta   90.00
_cell.angle_gamma   90.00
#
_symmetry.space_group_name_H-M   'P 1'
#
loop_
_entity.id
_entity.type
_entity.pdbx_description
1 polymer ?
#
loop_
_entity_poly.entity_id
_entity_poly.type
_entity_poly.pdbx_seq_one_letter_code
_entity_poly.pdbx_strand_id
1 'polypeptide(L)'
;MVKMRFLLDILFGSSHLTFPQIAAKSKDEDPQIFKIYLTQGAEIKSYYTIIDIPSYQKIRPAGQLQQFKRATSPLYQGFLIDLRPFENFDTYFQSHFDAKARRNYRRQGKKLQNEIQQHQRNIFCGEIKESTLDLLFDQLKIFLENRFDQKEAKNYEIPILPLYRKMFGKLLPDGNAIIFSRFDKEMPICIGIGFIDDKTLYLFNIAYNVEYSQYGLGNQLMIDVLKWCFENNIAFVDMGRGDFLHKRYWVNSQYTYLQINLFDPKNLTAILQAYSSWVKNNIRFYLIIFLKKLRVHQLAKILFLWRYRAKRMLMHKQ
;
A
#
# COMPACT_ATOMS: atom_id res chain seq x y z
N MET A 1 -23.23 -11.32 -5.73
CA MET A 1 -21.81 -11.70 -5.69
C MET A 1 -21.17 -10.98 -4.51
N VAL A 2 -20.63 -11.73 -3.56
CA VAL A 2 -20.01 -11.17 -2.36
C VAL A 2 -18.53 -10.98 -2.67
N LYS A 3 -18.07 -9.73 -2.58
CA LYS A 3 -16.70 -9.36 -2.93
C LYS A 3 -16.02 -8.76 -1.71
N MET A 4 -14.89 -9.33 -1.33
CA MET A 4 -14.06 -8.88 -0.21
C MET A 4 -12.70 -8.43 -0.73
N ARG A 5 -12.18 -7.30 -0.23
CA ARG A 5 -10.83 -6.77 -0.50
C ARG A 5 -9.93 -7.10 0.67
N PHE A 6 -8.86 -7.86 0.44
CA PHE A 6 -8.00 -8.34 1.51
C PHE A 6 -7.41 -7.19 2.35
N LEU A 7 -6.67 -6.26 1.75
CA LEU A 7 -6.08 -5.17 2.55
C LEU A 7 -7.14 -4.29 3.22
N LEU A 8 -8.25 -3.97 2.54
CA LEU A 8 -9.23 -3.02 3.06
C LEU A 8 -10.22 -3.61 4.08
N ASP A 9 -10.61 -4.87 3.90
CA ASP A 9 -11.69 -5.50 4.68
C ASP A 9 -11.16 -6.54 5.68
N ILE A 10 -10.02 -7.19 5.41
CA ILE A 10 -9.41 -8.20 6.30
C ILE A 10 -8.50 -7.53 7.33
N LEU A 11 -7.60 -6.63 6.91
CA LEU A 11 -6.64 -6.01 7.82
C LEU A 11 -7.25 -4.90 8.67
N PHE A 12 -8.24 -4.17 8.15
CA PHE A 12 -8.78 -3.00 8.84
C PHE A 12 -10.12 -3.25 9.56
N GLY A 13 -10.68 -4.46 9.44
CA GLY A 13 -11.94 -4.83 10.09
C GLY A 13 -13.15 -3.98 9.63
N SER A 14 -14.29 -4.15 10.30
CA SER A 14 -15.60 -3.57 9.95
C SER A 14 -15.72 -2.05 10.05
N SER A 15 -14.61 -1.31 10.08
CA SER A 15 -14.61 0.17 10.11
C SER A 15 -15.05 0.81 8.79
N HIS A 16 -15.31 0.03 7.74
CA HIS A 16 -15.71 0.52 6.42
C HIS A 16 -16.96 -0.19 5.86
N LEU A 17 -18.11 0.40 6.16
CA LEU A 17 -19.28 0.49 5.26
C LEU A 17 -20.13 -0.76 4.96
N THR A 18 -19.98 -1.90 5.64
CA THR A 18 -21.03 -2.93 5.80
C THR A 18 -20.51 -4.01 6.75
N PHE A 19 -21.37 -4.78 7.43
CA PHE A 19 -20.93 -6.00 8.10
C PHE A 19 -20.36 -6.95 7.04
N PRO A 20 -19.04 -7.21 7.02
CA PRO A 20 -18.47 -8.06 5.99
C PRO A 20 -18.99 -9.49 6.19
N GLN A 21 -19.41 -10.17 5.13
CA GLN A 21 -19.92 -11.55 5.24
C GLN A 21 -18.81 -12.56 5.56
N ILE A 22 -17.57 -12.22 5.23
CA ILE A 22 -16.37 -13.00 5.56
C ILE A 22 -15.53 -12.12 6.49
N ALA A 23 -15.05 -12.68 7.59
CA ALA A 23 -14.02 -12.10 8.42
C ALA A 23 -12.74 -12.91 8.28
N ALA A 24 -11.62 -12.29 8.65
CA ALA A 24 -10.33 -12.94 8.66
C ALA A 24 -9.56 -12.56 9.91
N LYS A 25 -8.76 -13.51 10.40
CA LYS A 25 -7.81 -13.28 11.49
C LYS A 25 -6.47 -13.90 11.13
N SER A 26 -5.39 -13.19 11.44
CA SER A 26 -4.04 -13.76 11.43
C SER A 26 -3.98 -14.92 12.44
N LYS A 27 -3.20 -15.96 12.13
CA LYS A 27 -2.98 -17.08 13.05
C LYS A 27 -1.87 -16.70 14.02
N ASP A 28 -2.08 -16.94 15.32
CA ASP A 28 -1.12 -16.68 16.41
C ASP A 28 0.28 -17.34 16.26
N GLU A 29 0.51 -18.14 15.22
CA GLU A 29 1.76 -18.88 14.97
C GLU A 29 2.48 -18.50 13.66
N ASP A 30 1.80 -17.91 12.67
CA ASP A 30 2.41 -17.47 11.40
C ASP A 30 1.64 -16.26 10.83
N PRO A 31 2.24 -15.04 10.85
CA PRO A 31 1.58 -13.82 10.37
C PRO A 31 1.22 -13.81 8.90
N GLN A 32 1.81 -14.72 8.11
CA GLN A 32 1.47 -14.83 6.71
C GLN A 32 0.23 -15.69 6.48
N ILE A 33 -0.28 -16.37 7.51
CA ILE A 33 -1.45 -17.25 7.39
C ILE A 33 -2.69 -16.58 7.98
N PHE A 34 -3.65 -16.29 7.10
CA PHE A 34 -4.96 -15.76 7.49
C PHE A 34 -6.01 -16.86 7.44
N LYS A 35 -6.71 -17.06 8.55
CA LYS A 35 -7.93 -17.88 8.58
C LYS A 35 -9.11 -17.01 8.18
N ILE A 36 -9.88 -17.45 7.19
CA ILE A 36 -11.12 -16.80 6.77
C ILE A 36 -12.33 -17.61 7.23
N TYR A 37 -13.37 -16.94 7.72
CA TYR A 37 -14.59 -17.56 8.22
C TYR A 37 -15.79 -16.65 7.99
N LEU A 38 -17.00 -17.20 7.99
CA LEU A 38 -18.23 -16.41 7.90
C LEU A 38 -18.47 -15.65 9.21
N THR A 39 -18.91 -14.40 9.11
CA THR A 39 -19.31 -13.63 10.29
C THR A 39 -20.57 -14.21 10.93
N GLN A 40 -20.72 -14.02 12.24
CA GLN A 40 -21.90 -14.52 12.97
C GLN A 40 -23.17 -13.92 12.36
N GLY A 41 -24.14 -14.79 12.04
CA GLY A 41 -25.40 -14.40 11.40
C GLY A 41 -25.34 -14.16 9.89
N ALA A 42 -24.19 -14.35 9.23
CA ALA A 42 -24.08 -14.22 7.78
C ALA A 42 -24.74 -15.40 7.05
N GLU A 43 -25.54 -15.09 6.03
CA GLU A 43 -26.13 -16.10 5.14
C GLU A 43 -25.06 -16.75 4.26
N ILE A 44 -25.08 -18.10 4.19
CA ILE A 44 -24.16 -18.85 3.33
C ILE A 44 -24.56 -18.69 1.87
N LYS A 45 -23.63 -18.22 1.04
CA LYS A 45 -23.77 -18.13 -0.41
C LYS A 45 -22.94 -19.23 -1.06
N SER A 46 -23.36 -19.67 -2.25
CA SER A 46 -22.65 -20.71 -3.02
C SER A 46 -21.34 -20.22 -3.65
N TYR A 47 -21.07 -18.92 -3.63
CA TYR A 47 -19.92 -18.30 -4.29
C TYR A 47 -19.43 -17.04 -3.57
N TYR A 48 -18.12 -16.99 -3.31
CA TYR A 48 -17.42 -15.84 -2.72
C TYR A 48 -16.16 -15.48 -3.51
N THR A 49 -15.85 -14.18 -3.55
CA THR A 49 -14.63 -13.69 -4.18
C THR A 49 -13.84 -12.83 -3.20
N ILE A 50 -12.57 -13.17 -2.99
CA ILE A 50 -11.61 -12.41 -2.20
C ILE A 50 -10.53 -11.90 -3.16
N ILE A 51 -10.30 -10.60 -3.19
CA ILE A 51 -9.34 -9.94 -4.09
C ILE A 51 -8.22 -9.25 -3.34
N ASP A 52 -7.20 -8.85 -4.08
CA ASP A 52 -6.06 -8.06 -3.60
C ASP A 52 -5.29 -8.77 -2.49
N ILE A 53 -5.16 -10.10 -2.58
CA ILE A 53 -4.37 -10.93 -1.65
C ILE A 53 -2.92 -11.00 -2.13
N PRO A 54 -1.93 -10.44 -1.41
CA PRO A 54 -0.52 -10.69 -1.69
C PRO A 54 -0.18 -12.18 -1.73
N SER A 55 0.54 -12.65 -2.76
CA SER A 55 0.87 -14.08 -2.89
C SER A 55 1.81 -14.63 -1.80
N TYR A 56 2.49 -13.76 -1.06
CA TYR A 56 3.26 -14.17 0.12
C TYR A 56 2.36 -14.50 1.33
N GLN A 57 1.07 -14.12 1.28
CA GLN A 57 0.08 -14.48 2.30
C GLN A 57 -0.72 -15.71 1.88
N LYS A 58 -0.95 -16.59 2.86
CA LYS A 58 -1.66 -17.84 2.72
C LYS A 58 -3.04 -17.72 3.36
N ILE A 59 -4.08 -17.90 2.57
CA ILE A 59 -5.47 -17.91 3.04
C ILE A 59 -5.93 -19.34 3.30
N ARG A 60 -6.47 -19.58 4.50
CA ARG A 60 -7.04 -20.87 4.91
C ARG A 60 -8.52 -20.72 5.27
N PRO A 61 -9.45 -21.33 4.50
CA PRO A 61 -10.85 -21.42 4.91
C PRO A 61 -11.02 -22.15 6.25
N ALA A 62 -11.92 -21.64 7.08
CA ALA A 62 -12.30 -22.21 8.37
C ALA A 62 -13.83 -22.32 8.50
N GLY A 63 -14.27 -23.19 9.42
CA GLY A 63 -15.70 -23.46 9.63
C GLY A 63 -16.40 -23.93 8.35
N GLN A 64 -17.58 -23.39 8.08
CA GLN A 64 -18.40 -23.76 6.93
C GLN A 64 -17.72 -23.50 5.57
N LEU A 65 -16.73 -22.60 5.50
CA LEU A 65 -16.01 -22.34 4.24
C LEU A 65 -15.03 -23.47 3.87
N GLN A 66 -14.75 -24.43 4.75
CA GLN A 66 -13.86 -25.56 4.46
C GLN A 66 -14.41 -26.50 3.38
N GLN A 67 -15.74 -26.57 3.23
CA GLN A 67 -16.37 -27.41 2.21
C GLN A 67 -16.31 -26.82 0.79
N PHE A 68 -15.92 -25.54 0.67
CA PHE A 68 -15.83 -24.85 -0.61
C PHE A 68 -14.53 -25.23 -1.33
N LYS A 69 -14.63 -25.45 -2.64
CA LYS A 69 -13.44 -25.55 -3.50
C LYS A 69 -12.90 -24.16 -3.84
N ARG A 70 -11.63 -24.11 -4.23
CA ARG A 70 -10.89 -22.88 -4.49
C ARG A 70 -10.38 -22.81 -5.93
N ALA A 71 -10.59 -21.67 -6.59
CA ALA A 71 -9.89 -21.28 -7.80
C ALA A 71 -9.11 -19.98 -7.57
N THR A 72 -7.80 -19.99 -7.83
CA THR A 72 -6.92 -18.84 -7.58
C THR A 72 -6.38 -18.29 -8.90
N SER A 73 -6.49 -16.97 -9.11
CA SER A 73 -6.04 -16.31 -10.34
C SER A 73 -5.19 -15.08 -10.04
N PRO A 74 -4.21 -14.75 -10.91
CA PRO A 74 -3.36 -13.56 -10.73
C PRO A 74 -4.12 -12.29 -11.12
N LEU A 75 -3.79 -11.17 -10.46
CA LEU A 75 -4.36 -9.85 -10.73
C LEU A 75 -3.30 -8.87 -11.27
N TYR A 76 -2.29 -8.56 -10.46
CA TYR A 76 -1.24 -7.58 -10.79
C TYR A 76 -0.03 -7.74 -9.86
N GLN A 77 1.10 -7.13 -10.20
CA GLN A 77 2.32 -7.18 -9.39
C GLN A 77 2.29 -6.18 -8.23
N GLY A 78 2.82 -6.60 -7.09
CA GLY A 78 3.15 -5.79 -5.92
C GLY A 78 4.65 -5.80 -5.64
N PHE A 79 5.09 -4.87 -4.80
CA PHE A 79 6.51 -4.60 -4.53
C PHE A 79 6.78 -4.69 -3.03
N LEU A 80 7.83 -5.41 -2.64
CA LEU A 80 8.09 -5.79 -1.26
C LEU A 80 9.56 -5.58 -0.90
N ILE A 81 9.80 -5.02 0.27
CA ILE A 81 11.12 -5.02 0.88
C ILE A 81 11.15 -6.16 1.89
N ASP A 82 11.88 -7.23 1.56
CA ASP A 82 12.13 -8.36 2.46
C ASP A 82 13.37 -8.05 3.30
N LEU A 83 13.17 -7.81 4.60
CA LEU A 83 14.23 -7.43 5.53
C LEU A 83 14.87 -8.64 6.21
N ARG A 84 14.22 -9.81 6.18
CA ARG A 84 14.68 -11.03 6.87
C ARG A 84 16.11 -11.48 6.50
N PRO A 85 16.59 -11.31 5.25
CA PRO A 85 17.96 -11.69 4.90
C PRO A 85 19.05 -10.78 5.48
N PHE A 86 18.67 -9.68 6.15
CA PHE A 86 19.59 -8.63 6.58
C PHE A 86 19.55 -8.48 8.10
N GLU A 87 20.72 -8.27 8.70
CA GLU A 87 20.84 -8.09 10.15
C GLU A 87 20.36 -6.70 10.58
N ASN A 88 20.63 -5.69 9.77
CA ASN A 88 20.34 -4.30 10.09
C ASN A 88 20.21 -3.44 8.82
N PHE A 89 19.78 -2.19 9.01
CA PHE A 89 19.62 -1.22 7.93
C PHE A 89 20.89 -1.05 7.08
N ASP A 90 22.07 -0.97 7.68
CA ASP A 90 23.30 -0.74 6.93
C ASP A 90 23.66 -1.90 6.01
N THR A 91 23.48 -3.15 6.47
CA THR A 91 23.68 -4.34 5.62
C THR A 91 22.71 -4.36 4.43
N TYR A 92 21.42 -4.08 4.67
CA TYR A 92 20.42 -3.93 3.61
C TYR A 92 20.82 -2.81 2.63
N PHE A 93 21.14 -1.63 3.14
CA PHE A 93 21.43 -0.45 2.36
C PHE A 93 22.70 -0.62 1.51
N GLN A 94 23.71 -1.31 2.02
CA GLN A 94 24.93 -1.63 1.29
C GLN A 94 24.70 -2.64 0.17
N SER A 95 23.84 -3.64 0.40
CA SER A 95 23.50 -4.65 -0.60
C SER A 95 22.68 -4.08 -1.78
N HIS A 96 21.87 -3.06 -1.51
CA HIS A 96 20.87 -2.59 -2.48
C HIS A 96 21.29 -1.35 -3.27
N PHE A 97 22.18 -0.51 -2.71
CA PHE A 97 22.61 0.73 -3.34
C PHE A 97 24.11 0.75 -3.53
N ASP A 98 24.59 1.27 -4.67
CA ASP A 98 26.03 1.50 -4.88
C ASP A 98 26.61 2.59 -3.96
N ALA A 99 27.93 2.65 -3.86
CA ALA A 99 28.60 3.62 -2.99
C ALA A 99 28.25 5.09 -3.31
N LYS A 100 28.00 5.40 -4.59
CA LYS A 100 27.67 6.75 -5.07
C LYS A 100 26.28 7.18 -4.60
N ALA A 101 25.28 6.31 -4.76
CA ALA A 101 23.92 6.51 -4.30
C ALA A 101 23.87 6.65 -2.77
N ARG A 102 24.54 5.75 -2.04
CA ARG A 102 24.64 5.83 -0.57
C ARG A 102 25.25 7.16 -0.11
N ARG A 103 26.35 7.59 -0.75
CA ARG A 103 26.98 8.90 -0.48
C ARG A 103 26.01 10.05 -0.77
N ASN A 104 25.26 10.00 -1.86
CA ASN A 104 24.29 11.03 -2.22
C ASN A 104 23.15 11.13 -1.18
N TYR A 105 22.62 10.02 -0.70
CA TYR A 105 21.59 10.02 0.35
C TYR A 105 22.12 10.59 1.67
N ARG A 106 23.34 10.20 2.09
CA ARG A 106 24.00 10.74 3.29
C ARG A 106 24.24 12.24 3.16
N ARG A 107 24.71 12.71 1.99
CA ARG A 107 24.91 14.14 1.70
C ARG A 107 23.61 14.93 1.82
N GLN A 108 22.52 14.44 1.25
CA GLN A 108 21.21 15.08 1.33
C GLN A 108 20.70 15.18 2.78
N GLY A 109 20.86 14.10 3.56
CA GLY A 109 20.50 14.11 4.99
C GLY A 109 21.34 15.10 5.80
N LYS A 110 22.65 15.16 5.55
CA LYS A 110 23.54 16.15 6.19
C LYS A 110 23.19 17.59 5.80
N LYS A 111 22.85 17.82 4.52
CA LYS A 111 22.39 19.13 4.03
C LYS A 111 21.14 19.57 4.80
N LEU A 112 20.15 18.69 4.93
CA LEU A 112 18.93 18.95 5.70
C LEU A 112 19.24 19.32 7.16
N GLN A 113 20.09 18.55 7.83
CA GLN A 113 20.48 18.81 9.22
C GLN A 113 21.19 20.14 9.42
N ASN A 114 22.03 20.54 8.46
CA ASN A 114 22.81 21.77 8.56
C ASN A 114 21.97 23.01 8.25
N GLU A 115 21.08 22.94 7.25
CA GLU A 115 20.33 24.11 6.76
C GLU A 115 18.99 24.28 7.48
N ILE A 116 18.40 23.20 8.03
CA ILE A 116 17.14 23.24 8.78
C ILE A 116 17.41 22.90 10.26
N GLN A 117 17.75 23.94 11.02
CA GLN A 117 18.24 23.79 12.41
C GLN A 117 17.20 23.18 13.36
N GLN A 118 15.91 23.43 13.15
CA GLN A 118 14.81 22.90 13.99
C GLN A 118 14.13 21.69 13.35
N HIS A 119 14.88 20.90 12.59
CA HIS A 119 14.36 19.67 11.99
C HIS A 119 14.10 18.60 13.06
N GLN A 120 12.88 18.06 13.08
CA GLN A 120 12.51 16.93 13.94
C GLN A 120 12.06 15.72 13.13
N ARG A 121 12.31 14.52 13.66
CA ARG A 121 11.78 13.25 13.14
C ARG A 121 10.81 12.70 14.17
N ASN A 122 9.57 12.50 13.76
CA ASN A 122 8.50 12.06 14.65
C ASN A 122 7.90 10.78 14.08
N ILE A 123 7.72 9.80 14.95
CA ILE A 123 7.06 8.53 14.62
C ILE A 123 5.87 8.43 15.57
N PHE A 124 4.67 8.39 14.99
CA PHE A 124 3.43 8.28 15.74
C PHE A 124 2.90 6.86 15.57
N CYS A 125 2.91 6.09 16.66
CA CYS A 125 2.42 4.72 16.75
C CYS A 125 1.88 4.52 18.18
N GLY A 126 0.66 5.00 18.41
CA GLY A 126 0.05 5.10 19.74
C GLY A 126 -0.88 6.31 19.84
N GLU A 127 -1.17 6.75 21.06
CA GLU A 127 -2.00 7.94 21.29
C GLU A 127 -1.43 9.18 20.59
N ILE A 128 -2.30 9.94 19.93
CA ILE A 128 -1.98 11.20 19.25
C ILE A 128 -3.07 12.22 19.54
N LYS A 129 -2.71 13.49 19.68
CA LYS A 129 -3.69 14.57 19.78
C LYS A 129 -4.44 14.70 18.45
N GLU A 130 -5.76 14.83 18.51
CA GLU A 130 -6.61 15.01 17.34
C GLU A 130 -6.15 16.18 16.46
N SER A 131 -5.73 17.30 17.07
CA SER A 131 -5.21 18.46 16.34
C SER A 131 -3.91 18.17 15.57
N THR A 132 -3.04 17.32 16.12
CA THR A 132 -1.82 16.89 15.41
C THR A 132 -2.16 15.95 14.27
N LEU A 133 -3.12 15.04 14.47
CA LEU A 133 -3.60 14.15 13.42
C LEU A 133 -4.23 14.94 12.26
N ASP A 134 -5.05 15.94 12.58
CA ASP A 134 -5.65 16.85 11.59
C ASP A 134 -4.58 17.61 10.80
N LEU A 135 -3.61 18.24 11.49
CA LEU A 135 -2.48 18.92 10.85
C LEU A 135 -1.73 18.01 9.87
N LEU A 136 -1.44 16.77 10.27
CA LEU A 136 -0.72 15.81 9.42
C LEU A 136 -1.53 15.44 8.17
N PHE A 137 -2.84 15.18 8.30
CA PHE A 137 -3.67 14.81 7.16
C PHE A 137 -3.98 16.00 6.23
N ASP A 138 -4.15 17.20 6.77
CA ASP A 138 -4.30 18.43 5.99
C ASP A 138 -3.02 18.72 5.18
N GLN A 139 -1.86 18.60 5.83
CA GLN A 139 -0.59 18.81 5.13
C GLN A 139 -0.29 17.71 4.10
N LEU A 140 -0.65 16.46 4.41
CA LEU A 140 -0.56 15.35 3.46
C LEU A 140 -1.40 15.62 2.20
N LYS A 141 -2.62 16.15 2.36
CA LYS A 141 -3.46 16.57 1.24
C LYS A 141 -2.76 17.62 0.38
N ILE A 142 -2.21 18.67 0.99
CA ILE A 142 -1.47 19.74 0.28
C ILE A 142 -0.28 19.17 -0.50
N PHE A 143 0.52 18.28 0.12
CA PHE A 143 1.67 17.66 -0.55
C PHE A 143 1.25 16.83 -1.75
N LEU A 144 0.16 16.09 -1.61
CA LEU A 144 -0.40 15.27 -2.67
C LEU A 144 -0.96 16.15 -3.80
N GLU A 145 -1.69 17.22 -3.52
CA GLU A 145 -2.18 18.17 -4.53
C GLU A 145 -1.03 18.77 -5.33
N ASN A 146 -0.06 19.40 -4.65
CA ASN A 146 1.10 20.02 -5.28
C ASN A 146 1.90 19.03 -6.15
N ARG A 147 2.05 17.78 -5.69
CA ARG A 147 2.80 16.77 -6.42
C ARG A 147 2.09 16.30 -7.69
N PHE A 148 0.77 16.22 -7.67
CA PHE A 148 -0.01 15.77 -8.83
C PHE A 148 -0.20 16.86 -9.87
N ASP A 149 -0.27 18.13 -9.44
CA ASP A 149 -0.23 19.28 -10.35
C ASP A 149 1.09 19.34 -11.13
N GLN A 150 2.23 19.15 -10.44
CA GLN A 150 3.54 19.01 -11.10
C GLN A 150 3.61 17.85 -12.09
N LYS A 151 2.86 16.77 -11.85
CA LYS A 151 2.86 15.57 -12.71
C LYS A 151 1.81 15.61 -13.81
N GLU A 152 1.00 16.67 -13.89
CA GLU A 152 -0.13 16.78 -14.80
C GLU A 152 -1.05 15.54 -14.73
N ALA A 153 -1.37 15.11 -13.50
CA ALA A 153 -2.12 13.89 -13.26
C ALA A 153 -3.25 14.13 -12.25
N LYS A 154 -4.33 13.34 -12.35
CA LYS A 154 -5.36 13.32 -11.32
C LYS A 154 -4.92 12.46 -10.14
N ASN A 155 -5.18 12.92 -8.92
CA ASN A 155 -4.98 12.13 -7.73
C ASN A 155 -6.27 11.39 -7.34
N TYR A 156 -6.17 10.06 -7.24
CA TYR A 156 -7.27 9.20 -6.81
C TYR A 156 -7.36 9.08 -5.28
N GLU A 157 -6.34 9.53 -4.54
CA GLU A 157 -6.20 9.39 -3.09
C GLU A 157 -6.83 10.58 -2.34
N ILE A 158 -6.86 11.78 -2.93
CA ILE A 158 -7.42 12.98 -2.26
C ILE A 158 -8.86 12.75 -1.76
N PRO A 159 -9.79 12.19 -2.56
CA PRO A 159 -11.17 12.00 -2.11
C PRO A 159 -11.31 11.00 -0.95
N ILE A 160 -10.30 10.16 -0.70
CA ILE A 160 -10.32 9.12 0.33
C ILE A 160 -9.48 9.48 1.56
N LEU A 161 -8.73 10.59 1.55
CA LEU A 161 -7.96 11.05 2.71
C LEU A 161 -8.82 11.27 3.98
N PRO A 162 -10.05 11.82 3.91
CA PRO A 162 -10.89 11.94 5.11
C PRO A 162 -11.24 10.58 5.73
N LEU A 163 -11.40 9.55 4.89
CA LEU A 163 -11.61 8.18 5.35
C LEU A 163 -10.36 7.67 6.07
N TYR A 164 -9.18 7.86 5.48
CA TYR A 164 -7.91 7.47 6.11
C TYR A 164 -7.67 8.19 7.42
N ARG A 165 -7.93 9.50 7.50
CA ARG A 165 -7.85 10.23 8.77
C ARG A 165 -8.68 9.56 9.86
N LYS A 166 -9.96 9.26 9.55
CA LYS A 166 -10.87 8.58 10.49
C LYS A 166 -10.37 7.19 10.88
N MET A 167 -9.74 6.45 9.96
CA MET A 167 -9.12 5.16 10.25
C MET A 167 -7.94 5.30 11.20
N PHE A 168 -7.01 6.21 10.89
CA PHE A 168 -5.80 6.40 11.67
C PHE A 168 -6.11 6.83 13.10
N GLY A 169 -7.13 7.67 13.33
CA GLY A 169 -7.56 8.03 14.68
C GLY A 169 -8.02 6.84 15.53
N LYS A 170 -8.43 5.72 14.91
CA LYS A 170 -8.78 4.47 15.60
C LYS A 170 -7.61 3.50 15.70
N LEU A 171 -6.84 3.36 14.62
CA LEU A 171 -5.81 2.33 14.50
C LEU A 171 -4.47 2.73 15.15
N LEU A 172 -4.20 4.03 15.31
CA LEU A 172 -2.97 4.52 15.95
C LEU A 172 -2.91 4.11 17.44
N PRO A 173 -3.95 4.34 18.27
CA PRO A 173 -3.97 3.88 19.66
C PRO A 173 -3.76 2.36 19.81
N ASP A 174 -4.29 1.57 18.86
CA ASP A 174 -4.20 0.12 18.86
C ASP A 174 -2.84 -0.40 18.35
N GLY A 175 -1.93 0.48 17.91
CA GLY A 175 -0.63 0.10 17.32
C GLY A 175 -0.72 -0.51 15.92
N ASN A 176 -1.90 -0.48 15.28
CA ASN A 176 -2.16 -1.05 13.95
C ASN A 176 -1.96 -0.03 12.81
N ALA A 177 -1.65 1.22 13.13
CA ALA A 177 -1.28 2.26 12.18
C ALA A 177 -0.03 3.00 12.66
N ILE A 178 0.67 3.61 11.71
CA ILE A 178 1.90 4.36 11.97
C ILE A 178 2.02 5.55 11.02
N ILE A 179 2.44 6.70 11.57
CA ILE A 179 2.78 7.89 10.79
C ILE A 179 4.24 8.23 11.04
N PHE A 180 5.02 8.31 9.97
CA PHE A 180 6.37 8.85 9.96
C PHE A 180 6.30 10.29 9.47
N SER A 181 6.87 11.23 10.22
CA SER A 181 6.90 12.62 9.81
C SER A 181 8.26 13.25 10.04
N ARG A 182 8.61 14.19 9.17
CA ARG A 182 9.69 15.15 9.39
C ARG A 182 9.09 16.53 9.48
N PHE A 183 9.54 17.31 10.46
CA PHE A 183 9.12 18.68 10.68
C PHE A 183 10.27 19.65 10.40
N ASP A 184 9.90 20.86 9.97
CA ASP A 184 10.69 22.08 10.16
C ASP A 184 9.90 22.98 11.11
N LYS A 185 10.45 23.21 12.31
CA LYS A 185 9.74 23.83 13.43
C LYS A 185 8.46 23.03 13.75
N GLU A 186 7.29 23.67 13.64
CA GLU A 186 5.99 23.07 13.92
C GLU A 186 5.27 22.54 12.67
N MET A 187 5.85 22.75 11.48
CA MET A 187 5.21 22.35 10.22
C MET A 187 5.79 21.04 9.69
N PRO A 188 4.94 20.04 9.38
CA PRO A 188 5.42 18.84 8.72
C PRO A 188 5.90 19.21 7.31
N ILE A 189 7.04 18.66 6.90
CA ILE A 189 7.67 18.84 5.58
C ILE A 189 7.73 17.51 4.80
N CYS A 190 7.59 16.37 5.47
CA CYS A 190 7.47 15.06 4.85
C CYS A 190 6.61 14.16 5.73
N ILE A 191 5.67 13.43 5.13
CA ILE A 191 4.75 12.54 5.84
C ILE A 191 4.72 11.22 5.09
N GLY A 192 4.83 10.13 5.84
CA GLY A 192 4.60 8.77 5.40
C GLY A 192 3.58 8.12 6.31
N ILE A 193 2.61 7.43 5.73
CA ILE A 193 1.57 6.73 6.47
C ILE A 193 1.59 5.25 6.10
N GLY A 194 1.40 4.40 7.10
CA GLY A 194 1.35 2.96 6.92
C GLY A 194 0.52 2.27 7.98
N PHE A 195 0.33 0.98 7.76
CA PHE A 195 -0.38 0.09 8.67
C PHE A 195 0.53 -1.03 9.10
N ILE A 196 0.39 -1.46 10.35
CA ILE A 196 1.18 -2.53 10.93
C ILE A 196 0.27 -3.72 11.14
N ASP A 197 0.73 -4.89 10.71
CA ASP A 197 0.11 -6.18 10.96
C ASP A 197 1.21 -7.19 11.25
N ASP A 198 1.37 -7.50 12.54
CA ASP A 198 2.50 -8.26 13.07
C ASP A 198 3.85 -7.78 12.51
N LYS A 199 4.58 -8.63 11.78
CA LYS A 199 5.90 -8.30 11.21
C LYS A 199 5.85 -7.67 9.81
N THR A 200 4.72 -7.12 9.40
CA THR A 200 4.56 -6.46 8.11
C THR A 200 4.13 -5.00 8.29
N LEU A 201 4.90 -4.09 7.69
CA LEU A 201 4.51 -2.70 7.48
C LEU A 201 3.95 -2.54 6.06
N TYR A 202 2.67 -2.24 5.92
CA TYR A 202 2.09 -1.79 4.66
C TYR A 202 2.30 -0.29 4.52
N LEU A 203 3.38 0.10 3.84
CA LEU A 203 3.73 1.49 3.61
C LEU A 203 2.86 2.05 2.49
N PHE A 204 1.81 2.76 2.88
CA PHE A 204 0.74 3.15 1.99
C PHE A 204 1.10 4.38 1.15
N ASN A 205 1.61 5.44 1.79
CA ASN A 205 1.94 6.68 1.10
C ASN A 205 3.16 7.37 1.71
N ILE A 206 3.93 8.06 0.87
CA ILE A 206 4.93 9.04 1.28
C ILE A 206 4.75 10.28 0.40
N ALA A 207 4.51 11.42 1.03
CA ALA A 207 4.43 12.72 0.39
C ALA A 207 5.30 13.74 1.14
N TYR A 208 5.68 14.83 0.46
CA TYR A 208 6.55 15.84 1.03
C TYR A 208 6.30 17.20 0.39
N ASN A 209 6.72 18.27 1.08
CA ASN A 209 6.72 19.62 0.53
C ASN A 209 7.75 19.71 -0.60
N VAL A 210 7.27 19.96 -1.82
CA VAL A 210 8.10 20.03 -3.03
C VAL A 210 9.20 21.11 -2.98
N GLU A 211 9.02 22.15 -2.16
CA GLU A 211 10.02 23.20 -1.91
C GLU A 211 11.29 22.65 -1.24
N TYR A 212 11.15 21.54 -0.52
CA TYR A 212 12.24 20.84 0.17
C TYR A 212 12.84 19.71 -0.67
N SER A 213 12.50 19.63 -1.97
CA SER A 213 12.94 18.54 -2.86
C SER A 213 14.48 18.38 -2.95
N GLN A 214 15.23 19.47 -2.80
CA GLN A 214 16.69 19.50 -2.76
C GLN A 214 17.33 18.63 -1.66
N TYR A 215 16.57 18.32 -0.60
CA TYR A 215 17.01 17.46 0.51
C TYR A 215 16.61 16.00 0.31
N GLY A 216 15.91 15.67 -0.78
CA GLY A 216 15.47 14.31 -1.06
C GLY A 216 14.58 13.72 0.03
N LEU A 217 13.65 14.51 0.58
CA LEU A 217 12.86 14.15 1.77
C LEU A 217 12.19 12.78 1.69
N GLY A 218 11.62 12.40 0.54
CA GLY A 218 11.02 11.06 0.38
C GLY A 218 12.02 9.91 0.59
N ASN A 219 13.28 10.07 0.17
CA ASN A 219 14.32 9.09 0.42
C ASN A 219 14.80 9.13 1.88
N GLN A 220 14.91 10.33 2.48
CA GLN A 220 15.28 10.46 3.89
C GLN A 220 14.22 9.80 4.79
N LEU A 221 12.94 9.99 4.47
CA LEU A 221 11.85 9.35 5.20
C LEU A 221 11.87 7.82 5.01
N MET A 222 12.13 7.32 3.79
CA MET A 222 12.29 5.88 3.57
C MET A 222 13.44 5.28 4.40
N ILE A 223 14.56 6.01 4.55
CA ILE A 223 15.66 5.60 5.43
C ILE A 223 15.18 5.52 6.89
N ASP A 224 14.43 6.50 7.38
CA ASP A 224 13.88 6.47 8.73
C ASP A 224 12.90 5.30 8.92
N VAL A 225 12.01 5.07 7.95
CA VAL A 225 11.07 3.95 7.94
C VAL A 225 11.81 2.62 8.07
N LEU A 226 12.83 2.39 7.24
CA LEU A 226 13.56 1.13 7.26
C LEU A 226 14.36 0.94 8.53
N LYS A 227 15.00 2.00 9.06
CA LYS A 227 15.67 1.93 10.36
C LYS A 227 14.71 1.54 11.48
N TRP A 228 13.56 2.20 11.54
CA TRP A 228 12.51 1.85 12.49
C TRP A 228 12.03 0.41 12.32
N CYS A 229 11.89 -0.07 11.09
CA CYS A 229 11.51 -1.46 10.81
C CYS A 229 12.52 -2.46 11.39
N PHE A 230 13.82 -2.23 11.23
CA PHE A 230 14.85 -3.08 11.84
C PHE A 230 14.82 -3.01 13.37
N GLU A 231 14.68 -1.82 13.95
CA GLU A 231 14.59 -1.62 15.41
C GLU A 231 13.37 -2.32 16.03
N ASN A 232 12.30 -2.50 15.25
CA ASN A 232 11.03 -3.08 15.70
C ASN A 232 10.76 -4.49 15.14
N ASN A 233 11.80 -5.17 14.63
CA ASN A 233 11.71 -6.54 14.12
C ASN A 233 10.65 -6.76 13.02
N ILE A 234 10.39 -5.74 12.21
CA ILE A 234 9.55 -5.85 11.02
C ILE A 234 10.28 -6.67 9.95
N ALA A 235 9.64 -7.72 9.46
CA ALA A 235 10.19 -8.61 8.45
C ALA A 235 9.96 -8.11 7.02
N PHE A 236 8.83 -7.42 6.79
CA PHE A 236 8.40 -6.99 5.47
C PHE A 236 7.93 -5.55 5.45
N VAL A 237 8.34 -4.82 4.42
CA VAL A 237 7.72 -3.54 4.05
C VAL A 237 7.02 -3.70 2.71
N ASP A 238 5.69 -3.81 2.74
CA ASP A 238 4.86 -3.90 1.53
C ASP A 238 4.58 -2.51 0.98
N MET A 239 5.11 -2.22 -0.20
CA MET A 239 4.92 -0.96 -0.92
C MET A 239 3.70 -0.99 -1.85
N GLY A 240 2.97 -2.10 -1.83
CA GLY A 240 1.76 -2.37 -2.58
C GLY A 240 1.94 -2.35 -4.09
N ARG A 241 0.84 -2.02 -4.77
CA ARG A 241 0.80 -1.85 -6.22
C ARG A 241 1.43 -0.54 -6.69
N GLY A 242 1.75 -0.51 -7.98
CA GLY A 242 2.22 0.69 -8.66
C GLY A 242 3.71 0.59 -8.98
N ASP A 243 3.97 0.33 -10.25
CA ASP A 243 5.32 0.18 -10.77
C ASP A 243 5.96 1.56 -11.03
N PHE A 244 6.38 2.21 -9.95
CA PHE A 244 7.02 3.52 -10.02
C PHE A 244 8.53 3.41 -9.85
N LEU A 245 9.28 4.09 -10.72
CA LEU A 245 10.75 4.06 -10.70
C LEU A 245 11.34 4.37 -9.32
N HIS A 246 10.77 5.33 -8.59
CA HIS A 246 11.25 5.68 -7.25
C HIS A 246 11.02 4.57 -6.21
N LYS A 247 9.97 3.74 -6.36
CA LYS A 247 9.74 2.57 -5.49
C LYS A 247 10.73 1.44 -5.81
N ARG A 248 11.02 1.20 -7.10
CA ARG A 248 11.92 0.13 -7.55
C ARG A 248 13.32 0.21 -6.93
N TYR A 249 13.81 1.42 -6.64
CA TYR A 249 15.12 1.61 -6.02
C TYR A 249 15.22 1.09 -4.60
N TRP A 250 14.10 0.79 -3.94
CA TRP A 250 14.07 0.33 -2.55
C TRP A 250 13.56 -1.11 -2.42
N VAL A 251 13.26 -1.79 -3.53
CA VAL A 251 12.53 -3.05 -3.50
C VAL A 251 13.46 -4.16 -3.94
N ASN A 252 13.62 -5.18 -3.08
CA ASN A 252 14.43 -6.36 -3.34
C ASN A 252 13.59 -7.61 -3.67
N SER A 253 12.26 -7.53 -3.60
CA SER A 253 11.35 -8.63 -3.88
C SER A 253 10.04 -8.17 -4.54
N GLN A 254 9.41 -9.06 -5.29
CA GLN A 254 8.12 -8.81 -5.94
C GLN A 254 7.18 -9.98 -5.67
N TYR A 255 5.89 -9.68 -5.65
CA TYR A 255 4.85 -10.69 -5.47
C TYR A 255 3.67 -10.39 -6.37
N THR A 256 2.78 -11.37 -6.54
CA THR A 256 1.57 -11.19 -7.34
C THR A 256 0.37 -11.06 -6.42
N TYR A 257 -0.45 -10.04 -6.61
CA TYR A 257 -1.78 -9.98 -6.02
C TYR A 257 -2.67 -11.03 -6.66
N LEU A 258 -3.42 -11.73 -5.83
CA LEU A 258 -4.26 -12.85 -6.20
C LEU A 258 -5.73 -12.52 -5.94
N GLN A 259 -6.58 -13.13 -6.76
CA GLN A 259 -7.99 -13.33 -6.45
C GLN A 259 -8.22 -14.80 -6.13
N ILE A 260 -8.92 -15.05 -5.02
CA ILE A 260 -9.39 -16.35 -4.59
C ILE A 260 -10.92 -16.40 -4.75
N ASN A 261 -11.39 -17.32 -5.58
CA ASN A 261 -12.81 -17.66 -5.69
C ASN A 261 -13.08 -18.92 -4.87
N LEU A 262 -13.97 -18.82 -3.89
CA LEU A 262 -14.48 -19.96 -3.13
C LEU A 262 -15.86 -20.31 -3.67
N PHE A 263 -16.09 -21.57 -4.02
CA PHE A 263 -17.34 -22.02 -4.59
C PHE A 263 -17.78 -23.36 -4.04
N ASP A 264 -19.09 -23.54 -3.89
CA ASP A 264 -19.70 -24.83 -3.57
C ASP A 264 -19.54 -25.77 -4.79
N PRO A 265 -18.84 -26.91 -4.65
CA PRO A 265 -18.65 -27.86 -5.75
C PRO A 265 -19.94 -28.57 -6.17
N LYS A 266 -21.05 -28.44 -5.44
CA LYS A 266 -22.35 -28.98 -5.81
C LYS A 266 -23.18 -28.01 -6.65
N ASN A 267 -22.77 -26.75 -6.72
CA ASN A 267 -23.51 -25.71 -7.42
C ASN A 267 -22.85 -25.38 -8.78
N LEU A 268 -23.47 -25.83 -9.87
CA LEU A 268 -22.94 -25.65 -11.24
C LEU A 268 -22.76 -24.17 -11.60
N THR A 269 -23.69 -23.30 -11.20
CA THR A 269 -23.57 -21.86 -11.46
C THR A 269 -22.36 -21.25 -10.75
N ALA A 270 -22.08 -21.66 -9.51
CA ALA A 270 -20.93 -21.20 -8.76
C ALA A 270 -19.61 -21.69 -9.37
N ILE A 271 -19.59 -22.94 -9.85
CA ILE A 271 -18.44 -23.51 -10.58
C ILE A 271 -18.15 -22.69 -11.84
N LEU A 272 -19.17 -22.47 -12.68
CA LEU A 272 -19.02 -21.71 -13.93
C LEU A 272 -18.55 -20.27 -13.67
N GLN A 273 -19.10 -19.62 -12.64
CA GLN A 273 -18.68 -18.28 -12.23
C GLN A 273 -17.21 -18.26 -11.79
N ALA A 274 -16.78 -19.23 -10.97
CA ALA A 274 -15.41 -19.32 -10.47
C ALA A 274 -14.40 -19.48 -11.61
N TYR A 275 -14.64 -20.41 -12.53
CA TYR A 275 -13.74 -20.68 -13.64
C TYR A 275 -13.78 -19.59 -14.71
N SER A 276 -14.95 -19.02 -15.01
CA SER A 276 -15.05 -17.85 -15.91
C SER A 276 -14.23 -16.67 -15.39
N SER A 277 -14.37 -16.35 -14.09
CA SER A 277 -13.56 -15.31 -13.47
C SER A 277 -12.07 -15.66 -13.47
N TRP A 278 -11.71 -16.92 -13.24
CA TRP A 278 -10.33 -17.39 -13.28
C TRP A 278 -9.72 -17.22 -14.69
N VAL A 279 -10.40 -17.67 -15.74
CA VAL A 279 -9.96 -17.56 -17.14
C VAL A 279 -9.77 -16.08 -17.49
N LYS A 280 -10.76 -15.23 -17.20
CA LYS A 280 -10.72 -13.79 -17.48
C LYS A 280 -9.51 -13.11 -16.83
N ASN A 281 -9.23 -13.41 -15.56
CA ASN A 281 -8.11 -12.82 -14.84
C ASN A 281 -6.75 -13.29 -15.39
N ASN A 282 -6.61 -14.58 -15.69
CA ASN A 282 -5.39 -15.11 -16.29
C ASN A 282 -5.11 -14.48 -17.67
N ILE A 283 -6.10 -14.46 -18.57
CA ILE A 283 -5.97 -13.82 -19.89
C ILE A 283 -5.56 -12.36 -19.72
N ARG A 284 -6.26 -11.60 -18.88
CA ARG A 284 -5.94 -10.19 -18.62
C ARG A 284 -4.51 -10.00 -18.11
N PHE A 285 -4.09 -10.79 -17.14
CA PHE A 285 -2.77 -10.68 -16.52
C PHE A 285 -1.64 -10.92 -17.52
N TYR A 286 -1.70 -12.05 -18.25
CA TYR A 286 -0.68 -12.39 -19.24
C TYR A 286 -0.70 -11.45 -20.46
N LEU A 287 -1.89 -10.99 -20.88
CA LEU A 287 -2.01 -9.97 -21.92
C LEU A 287 -1.33 -8.67 -21.51
N ILE A 288 -1.51 -8.20 -20.27
CA ILE A 288 -0.82 -6.99 -19.79
C ILE A 288 0.70 -7.18 -19.78
N ILE A 289 1.19 -8.33 -19.33
CA ILE A 289 2.63 -8.64 -19.36
C ILE A 289 3.16 -8.62 -20.79
N PHE A 290 2.45 -9.24 -21.72
CA PHE A 290 2.79 -9.25 -23.14
C PHE A 290 2.81 -7.83 -23.74
N LEU A 291 1.76 -7.03 -23.52
CA LEU A 291 1.70 -5.64 -23.99
C LEU A 291 2.78 -4.74 -23.38
N LYS A 292 3.19 -5.01 -22.13
CA LYS A 292 4.32 -4.33 -21.50
C LYS A 292 5.64 -4.64 -22.21
N LYS A 293 5.87 -5.90 -22.60
CA LYS A 293 7.05 -6.30 -23.41
C LYS A 293 7.09 -5.56 -24.75
N LEU A 294 5.93 -5.37 -25.38
CA LEU A 294 5.77 -4.60 -26.63
C LEU A 294 5.82 -3.07 -26.43
N ARG A 295 6.05 -2.57 -25.21
CA ARG A 295 6.10 -1.13 -24.88
C ARG A 295 4.83 -0.32 -25.19
N VAL A 296 3.69 -0.97 -25.44
CA VAL A 296 2.41 -0.31 -25.77
C VAL A 296 1.93 0.64 -24.66
N HIS A 297 2.31 0.36 -23.41
CA HIS A 297 2.03 1.24 -22.27
C HIS A 297 2.62 2.65 -22.41
N GLN A 298 3.67 2.84 -23.21
CA GLN A 298 4.26 4.15 -23.48
C GLN A 298 3.32 5.01 -24.36
N LEU A 299 2.60 4.40 -25.30
CA LEU A 299 1.60 5.07 -26.14
C LEU A 299 0.38 5.50 -25.32
N ALA A 300 -0.09 4.62 -24.42
CA ALA A 300 -1.17 4.94 -23.50
C ALA A 300 -0.84 6.15 -22.62
N LYS A 301 0.41 6.26 -22.13
CA LYS A 301 0.88 7.43 -21.36
C LYS A 301 0.73 8.73 -22.14
N ILE A 302 1.12 8.74 -23.42
CA ILE A 302 1.00 9.91 -24.30
C ILE A 302 -0.47 10.32 -24.45
N LEU A 303 -1.36 9.35 -24.68
CA LEU A 303 -2.79 9.59 -24.79
C LEU A 303 -3.39 10.18 -23.50
N PHE A 304 -3.02 9.65 -22.32
CA PHE A 304 -3.51 10.18 -21.04
C PHE A 304 -3.05 11.61 -20.78
N LEU A 305 -1.79 11.94 -21.09
CA LEU A 305 -1.26 13.30 -20.99
C LEU A 305 -2.02 14.25 -21.91
N TRP A 306 -2.28 13.85 -23.16
CA TRP A 306 -3.06 14.63 -24.10
C TRP A 306 -4.48 14.92 -23.58
N ARG A 307 -5.19 13.89 -23.07
CA ARG A 307 -6.53 14.05 -22.49
C ARG A 307 -6.54 14.97 -21.27
N TYR A 308 -5.53 14.89 -20.41
CA TYR A 308 -5.41 15.76 -19.24
C TYR A 308 -5.25 17.23 -19.66
N ARG A 309 -4.32 17.51 -20.59
CA ARG A 309 -4.06 18.87 -21.10
C ARG A 309 -5.28 19.46 -21.82
N ALA A 310 -5.95 18.67 -22.66
CA ALA A 310 -7.16 19.11 -23.35
C ALA A 310 -8.28 19.52 -22.37
N LYS A 311 -8.48 18.74 -21.29
CA LYS A 311 -9.45 19.09 -20.25
C LYS A 311 -9.07 20.38 -19.50
N ARG A 312 -7.79 20.58 -19.18
CA ARG A 312 -7.31 21.80 -18.50
C ARG A 312 -7.51 23.04 -19.37
N MET A 313 -7.24 22.96 -20.67
CA MET A 313 -7.49 24.06 -21.62
C MET A 313 -8.97 24.44 -21.70
N LEU A 314 -9.89 23.47 -21.59
CA LEU A 314 -11.33 23.73 -21.60
C LEU A 314 -11.80 24.43 -20.31
N MET A 315 -11.18 24.14 -19.15
CA MET A 315 -11.55 24.78 -17.88
C MET A 315 -10.98 26.19 -17.71
N HIS A 316 -9.90 26.55 -18.42
CA HIS A 316 -9.36 27.92 -18.43
C HIS A 316 -10.04 28.86 -19.45
N LYS A 317 -10.99 28.36 -20.24
CA LYS A 317 -11.80 29.15 -21.18
C LYS A 317 -13.16 29.56 -20.61
N GLN A 318 -13.46 29.18 -19.37
CA GLN A 318 -14.60 29.64 -18.56
C GLN A 318 -14.05 30.50 -17.43
#